data_AF-A0A9C8Q3C8-F1
#
_entry.id   AF-A0A9C8Q3C8-F1
#
_cell.length_a   1.000
_cell.length_b   1.000
_cell.length_c   1.000
_cell.angle_alpha   90.00
_cell.angle_beta   90.00
_cell.angle_gamma   90.00
#
_symmetry.space_group_name_H-M   'P 1'
#
loop_
_entity.id
_entity.type
_entity.pdbx_description
1 polymer ?
#
loop_
_entity_poly.entity_id
_entity_poly.type
_entity_poly.pdbx_seq_one_letter_code
_entity_poly.pdbx_strand_id
1 'polypeptide(L)' 'MMSDRFYPIFESADWIERLVPLGIKLVQLRMKDSSPTEIRRHIQRSRSLCEVHGCE' A
#
# COMPACT_ATOMS: atom_id res chain seq x y z
N MET A 1 -10.58 3.63 22.76
CA MET A 1 -9.59 4.52 22.14
C MET A 1 -9.45 4.11 20.69
N MET A 2 -10.15 4.79 19.78
CA MET A 2 -9.96 4.57 18.35
C MET A 2 -8.60 5.16 18.00
N SER A 3 -7.66 4.30 17.61
CA SER A 3 -6.41 4.76 17.05
C SER A 3 -6.79 5.38 15.71
N ASP A 4 -6.59 6.68 15.54
CA ASP A 4 -6.70 7.42 14.26
C ASP A 4 -5.60 6.95 13.29
N ARG A 5 -5.46 5.63 13.12
CA ARG A 5 -4.61 5.03 12.12
C ARG A 5 -5.25 5.34 10.80
N PHE A 6 -4.66 6.30 10.11
CA PHE A 6 -5.00 6.61 8.73
C PHE A 6 -4.83 5.34 7.91
N TYR A 7 -5.95 4.76 7.47
CA TYR A 7 -6.00 3.50 6.71
C TYR A 7 -6.55 3.75 5.31
N PRO A 8 -5.77 4.42 4.44
CA PRO A 8 -6.19 4.68 3.09
C PRO A 8 -6.21 3.39 2.27
N ILE A 9 -7.27 3.27 1.46
CA ILE A 9 -7.46 2.15 0.54
C ILE A 9 -7.09 2.63 -0.86
N PHE A 10 -6.10 1.98 -1.47
CA PHE A 10 -5.59 2.32 -2.80
C PHE A 10 -5.88 1.22 -3.80
N GLU A 11 -6.07 1.62 -5.06
CA GLU A 11 -6.29 0.69 -6.17
C GLU A 11 -5.00 0.26 -6.88
N SER A 12 -3.86 0.88 -6.56
CA SER A 12 -2.57 0.54 -7.16
C SER A 12 -1.39 0.82 -6.23
N ALA A 13 -0.28 0.14 -6.49
CA ALA A 13 1.00 0.38 -5.81
C ALA A 13 1.58 1.78 -6.09
N ASP A 14 1.20 2.43 -7.20
CA ASP A 14 1.75 3.74 -7.57
C ASP A 14 1.33 4.83 -6.57
N TRP A 15 0.15 4.70 -5.96
CA TRP A 15 -0.29 5.57 -4.87
C TRP A 15 0.49 5.32 -3.58
N ILE A 16 0.78 4.05 -3.29
CA ILE A 16 1.56 3.65 -2.12
C ILE A 16 2.98 4.23 -2.22
N GLU A 17 3.61 4.17 -3.40
CA GLU A 17 4.91 4.79 -3.71
C GLU A 17 4.96 6.30 -3.47
N ARG A 18 3.84 7.00 -3.66
CA ARG A 18 3.76 8.45 -3.43
C ARG A 18 3.50 8.81 -1.98
N LEU A 19 2.76 7.98 -1.26
CA LEU A 19 2.17 8.35 0.03
C LEU A 19 2.88 7.73 1.24
N VAL A 20 3.43 6.53 1.12
CA VAL A 20 4.23 5.92 2.19
C VAL A 20 5.44 6.79 2.58
N PRO A 21 6.19 7.41 1.64
CA PRO A 21 7.27 8.32 1.99
C PRO A 21 6.82 9.58 2.77
N LEU A 22 5.53 9.93 2.73
CA LEU A 22 4.98 11.08 3.45
C LEU A 22 4.66 10.78 4.93
N GLY A 23 4.97 9.58 5.41
CA GLY A 23 4.77 9.17 6.80
C GLY A 23 3.49 8.38 7.05
N ILE A 24 2.85 7.86 6.00
CA ILE A 24 1.77 6.88 6.15
C ILE A 24 2.39 5.55 6.59
N LYS A 25 1.87 5.00 7.69
CA LYS A 25 2.39 3.79 8.33
C LYS A 25 1.50 2.56 8.17
N LEU A 26 0.35 2.70 7.53
CA LEU A 26 -0.57 1.60 7.30
C LEU A 26 -1.36 1.87 6.01
N VAL A 27 -1.35 0.93 5.07
CA VAL A 27 -2.05 1.07 3.77
C VAL A 27 -2.81 -0.20 3.39
N GLN A 28 -3.93 -0.06 2.69
CA GLN A 28 -4.64 -1.20 2.10
C GLN A 28 -4.59 -1.14 0.57
N LEU A 29 -4.09 -2.19 -0.07
CA LEU A 29 -4.21 -2.35 -1.51
C LEU A 29 -5.49 -3.13 -1.84
N ARG A 30 -6.39 -2.52 -2.62
CA ARG A 30 -7.64 -3.11 -3.10
C ARG A 30 -7.74 -2.97 -4.61
N MET A 31 -7.34 -4.03 -5.30
CA MET A 31 -7.45 -4.12 -6.76
C MET A 31 -8.71 -4.91 -7.14
N LYS A 32 -9.47 -4.39 -8.10
CA LYS A 32 -10.58 -5.12 -8.75
C LYS A 32 -10.19 -5.45 -10.19
N ASP A 33 -10.75 -6.55 -10.70
CA ASP A 33 -10.67 -6.91 -12.12
C ASP A 33 -9.24 -6.99 -12.71
N SER A 34 -8.26 -7.26 -11.85
CA SER A 34 -6.84 -7.32 -12.22
C SER A 34 -6.37 -8.76 -12.37
N SER A 35 -5.44 -9.02 -13.29
CA SER A 35 -4.90 -10.36 -13.46
C SER A 35 -4.09 -10.79 -12.22
N PRO A 36 -4.01 -12.10 -11.89
CA PRO A 36 -3.19 -12.58 -10.78
C PRO A 36 -1.72 -12.17 -10.87
N THR A 37 -1.20 -12.01 -12.09
CA THR A 37 0.18 -11.56 -12.34
C THR A 37 0.36 -10.09 -11.98
N GLU A 38 -0.59 -9.23 -12.35
CA GLU A 38 -0.55 -7.82 -11.99
C GLU A 38 -0.73 -7.61 -10.50
N ILE A 39 -1.68 -8.32 -9.88
CA ILE A 39 -1.89 -8.28 -8.42
C ILE A 39 -0.58 -8.62 -7.70
N ARG A 40 0.10 -9.70 -8.10
CA ARG A 40 1.42 -10.07 -7.52
C ARG A 40 2.46 -8.98 -7.69
N ARG A 41 2.54 -8.35 -8.86
CA ARG A 41 3.48 -7.24 -9.13
C ARG A 41 3.21 -6.05 -8.21
N HIS A 42 1.94 -5.66 -8.04
CA HIS A 42 1.57 -4.57 -7.16
C HIS A 42 1.84 -4.89 -5.69
N ILE A 43 1.52 -6.11 -5.23
CA ILE A 43 1.84 -6.55 -3.87
C ILE A 43 3.34 -6.50 -3.60
N GLN A 44 4.18 -7.00 -4.52
CA GLN A 44 5.64 -6.96 -4.35
C GLN A 44 6.16 -5.53 -4.24
N ARG A 45 5.74 -4.63 -5.14
CA ARG A 45 6.14 -3.20 -5.11
C ARG A 45 5.72 -2.54 -3.79
N SER A 46 4.46 -2.68 -3.41
CA SER A 46 3.93 -2.10 -2.17
C SER A 46 4.68 -2.64 -0.95
N ARG A 47 4.92 -3.94 -0.89
CA ARG A 47 5.61 -4.58 0.25
C ARG A 47 7.05 -4.10 0.37
N SER A 48 7.81 -4.09 -0.72
CA SER A 48 9.20 -3.61 -0.69
C SER A 48 9.29 -2.16 -0.22
N LEU A 49 8.33 -1.32 -0.63
CA LEU A 49 8.27 0.06 -0.17
C LEU A 49 7.90 0.17 1.31
N CYS A 50 6.89 -0.59 1.75
CA CYS A 50 6.50 -0.60 3.16
C CYS A 50 7.66 -1.05 4.07
N GLU A 51 8.42 -2.07 3.67
CA GLU A 51 9.60 -2.55 4.39
C GLU A 51 10.70 -1.46 4.52
N VAL A 52 10.93 -0.68 3.46
CA VAL A 52 11.91 0.42 3.48
C VAL A 52 11.50 1.56 4.42
N HIS A 53 10.20 1.85 4.51
CA HIS A 53 9.68 3.01 5.24
C HIS A 53 9.12 2.68 6.63
N GLY A 54 9.17 1.42 7.07
CA GLY A 54 8.60 0.99 8.36
C GLY A 54 7.08 1.14 8.42
N CYS A 55 6.42 0.92 7.28
CA CYS A 55 4.96 0.86 7.15
C CYS A 55 4.51 -0.59 7.27
N GLU A 56 3.39 -0.82 7.96
CA GLU A 56 2.74 -2.13 8.13
C GLU A 56 1.57 -2.32 7.16
#